data_AF-A0A3N2M0D2-F1
#
_entry.id   AF-A0A3N2M0D2-F1
#
_cell.length_a   1.000
_cell.length_b   1.000
_cell.length_c   1.000
_cell.angle_alpha   90.00
_cell.angle_beta   90.00
_cell.angle_gamma   90.00
#
_symmetry.space_group_name_H-M   'P 1'
#
loop_
_entity.id
_entity.type
_entity.pdbx_description
1 polymer ?
#
loop_
_entity_poly.entity_id
_entity_poly.type
_entity_poly.pdbx_seq_one_letter_code
_entity_poly.pdbx_strand_id
1 'polypeptide(L)'
;MAKSDLSRLESVLAHRDDYISTKEHRIDSIKSDLKKRSDRKDTLDAYEALYHEYLVFRFDSAMIYLDRAEKLIGESADYDYRCRIKIYRALALATSGHFSQAIGLLKAINAENLSIKNRQEYYAAMEWTYGVWAEYSGNTEYANEYNKQSIVYLDSLLSTLDKNTPEYMYHSADQSLRLKDYEKARDLYLNAIKPLRQDTRMYAQAAYGLAMAYKQLGDLDNYRKWLINAAISDQITPLKENLALQELALLIRNEDEDLETANRYLNYSLEDATFYNNRLRLLEISEKIPEIAIGYQNKIATQNWRLRLSMLGIIILVIGLCIMIWYVVQQKKRVSQSKETLSGLNAQLNELNAKLSQTNVIREQYVSLFMDLCAAYIEKLNRFRSTVILKIKAKQIDDLLRVANNNARPSEAEMKELFFNFDTAFLKLYPDFINKFNSLLQPGKEILPRQNELLNTDLRIFALIRMGITDSNKIATLLFYSPQTIFNHRTQVRNRAQNRDTFEQDLMNICSIMP
;
A
#
# COMPACT_ATOMS: atom_id res chain seq x y z
N MET A 1 35.22 25.28 -0.88
CA MET A 1 36.13 24.68 -1.86
C MET A 1 35.90 23.18 -2.01
N ALA A 2 35.88 22.40 -0.92
CA ALA A 2 35.74 20.93 -0.96
C ALA A 2 34.58 20.36 -1.81
N LYS A 3 33.38 20.95 -1.79
CA LYS A 3 32.25 20.49 -2.63
C LYS A 3 32.49 20.62 -4.14
N SER A 4 33.21 21.67 -4.56
CA SER A 4 33.55 21.90 -5.97
C SER A 4 34.60 20.91 -6.46
N ASP A 5 35.59 20.60 -5.62
CA ASP A 5 36.67 19.65 -5.95
C ASP A 5 36.15 18.21 -5.99
N LEU A 6 35.26 17.82 -5.07
CA LEU A 6 34.61 16.51 -5.10
C LEU A 6 33.72 16.35 -6.34
N SER A 7 32.96 17.38 -6.72
CA SER A 7 32.14 17.36 -7.95
C SER A 7 32.99 17.15 -9.20
N ARG A 8 34.20 17.73 -9.23
CA ARG A 8 35.15 17.53 -10.32
C ARG A 8 35.67 16.09 -10.35
N LEU A 9 36.01 15.50 -9.20
CA LEU A 9 36.38 14.09 -9.12
C LEU A 9 35.23 13.20 -9.61
N GLU A 10 34.00 13.41 -9.16
CA GLU A 10 32.83 12.65 -9.63
C GLU A 10 32.66 12.72 -11.15
N SER A 11 32.84 13.91 -11.74
CA SER A 11 32.81 14.05 -13.20
C SER A 11 33.90 13.23 -13.89
N VAL A 12 35.11 13.14 -13.32
CA VAL A 12 36.21 12.34 -13.87
C VAL A 12 35.94 10.84 -13.67
N LEU A 13 35.42 10.44 -12.50
CA LEU A 13 35.04 9.07 -12.20
C LEU A 13 33.96 8.55 -13.16
N ALA A 14 32.98 9.41 -13.51
CA ALA A 14 31.91 9.07 -14.44
C ALA A 14 32.39 8.82 -15.89
N HIS A 15 33.55 9.37 -16.27
CA HIS A 15 34.14 9.22 -17.61
C HIS A 15 35.44 8.39 -17.59
N ARG A 16 35.63 7.54 -16.57
CA ARG A 16 36.81 6.66 -16.44
C ARG A 16 37.09 5.85 -17.70
N ASP A 17 36.03 5.27 -18.28
CA ASP A 17 36.13 4.40 -19.45
C ASP A 17 36.64 5.17 -20.68
N ASP A 18 36.37 6.47 -20.79
CA ASP A 18 36.86 7.31 -21.89
C ASP A 18 38.38 7.54 -21.77
N TYR A 19 38.89 7.77 -20.56
CA TYR A 19 40.33 7.90 -20.30
C TYR A 19 41.07 6.59 -20.55
N ILE A 20 40.47 5.46 -20.14
CA ILE A 20 40.97 4.11 -20.42
C ILE A 20 41.03 3.89 -21.94
N SER A 21 39.95 4.17 -22.66
CA SER A 21 39.86 4.01 -24.11
C SER A 21 40.90 4.88 -24.83
N THR A 22 41.11 6.12 -24.37
CA THR A 22 42.15 7.01 -24.92
C THR A 22 43.55 6.41 -24.76
N LYS A 23 43.85 5.80 -23.60
CA LYS A 23 45.13 5.12 -23.38
C LYS A 23 45.26 3.89 -24.28
N GLU A 24 44.22 3.08 -24.40
CA GLU A 24 44.21 1.91 -25.27
C GLU A 24 44.42 2.29 -26.75
N HIS A 25 43.82 3.38 -27.21
CA HIS A 25 44.07 3.92 -28.55
C HIS A 25 45.53 4.34 -28.77
N ARG A 26 46.18 5.00 -27.79
CA ARG A 26 47.61 5.33 -27.89
C ARG A 26 48.46 4.05 -28.00
N ILE A 27 48.18 3.08 -27.15
CA ILE A 27 48.85 1.78 -27.16
C ILE A 27 48.68 1.09 -28.52
N ASP A 28 47.47 1.08 -29.07
CA ASP A 28 47.19 0.44 -30.36
C ASP A 28 47.83 1.18 -31.54
N SER A 29 47.96 2.52 -31.46
CA SER A 29 48.76 3.30 -32.42
C SER A 29 50.21 2.84 -32.41
N ILE A 30 50.83 2.71 -31.23
CA ILE A 30 52.22 2.25 -31.11
C ILE A 30 52.38 0.83 -31.67
N LYS A 31 51.43 -0.08 -31.38
CA LYS A 31 51.44 -1.44 -31.93
C LYS A 31 51.27 -1.46 -33.46
N SER A 32 50.45 -0.56 -34.02
CA SER A 32 50.24 -0.45 -35.46
C SER A 32 51.52 0.04 -36.16
N ASP A 33 52.18 1.04 -35.60
CA ASP A 33 53.44 1.56 -36.13
C ASP A 33 54.58 0.54 -36.00
N LEU A 34 54.58 -0.25 -34.91
CA LEU A 34 55.52 -1.35 -34.73
C LEU A 34 55.46 -2.38 -35.86
N LYS A 35 54.27 -2.67 -36.43
CA LYS A 35 54.14 -3.62 -37.56
C LYS A 35 54.79 -3.12 -38.85
N LYS A 36 55.01 -1.80 -38.98
CA LYS A 36 55.59 -1.16 -40.17
C LYS A 36 57.10 -0.97 -40.04
N ARG A 37 57.64 -1.05 -38.82
CA ARG A 37 59.07 -0.88 -38.53
C ARG A 37 59.82 -2.15 -38.93
N SER A 38 60.97 -1.96 -39.57
CA SER A 38 61.87 -3.03 -40.00
C SER A 38 63.24 -2.95 -39.32
N ASP A 39 63.60 -1.78 -38.78
CA ASP A 39 64.86 -1.60 -38.06
C ASP A 39 64.78 -2.10 -36.61
N ARG A 40 65.89 -2.67 -36.14
CA ARG A 40 66.01 -3.26 -34.81
C ARG A 40 65.92 -2.20 -33.71
N LYS A 41 66.53 -1.03 -33.90
CA LYS A 41 66.48 0.06 -32.91
C LYS A 41 65.07 0.63 -32.80
N ASP A 42 64.44 0.89 -33.94
CA ASP A 42 63.05 1.37 -33.99
C ASP A 42 62.05 0.40 -33.32
N THR A 43 62.30 -0.90 -33.44
CA THR A 43 61.48 -1.95 -32.79
C THR A 43 61.68 -1.94 -31.27
N LEU A 44 62.92 -1.77 -30.81
CA LEU A 44 63.26 -1.67 -29.39
C LEU A 44 62.64 -0.43 -28.74
N ASP A 45 62.75 0.73 -29.38
CA ASP A 45 62.16 1.98 -28.89
C ASP A 45 60.63 1.86 -28.76
N ALA A 46 59.98 1.14 -29.69
CA ALA A 46 58.56 0.86 -29.62
C ALA A 46 58.19 -0.13 -28.49
N TYR A 47 59.02 -1.14 -28.21
CA TYR A 47 58.83 -2.02 -27.05
C TYR A 47 59.00 -1.27 -25.72
N GLU A 48 59.98 -0.37 -25.63
CA GLU A 48 60.18 0.50 -24.47
C GLU A 48 58.96 1.43 -24.27
N ALA A 49 58.46 2.05 -25.33
CA ALA A 49 57.24 2.87 -25.27
C ALA A 49 56.01 2.07 -24.81
N LEU A 50 55.83 0.86 -25.32
CA LEU A 50 54.73 -0.02 -24.90
C LEU A 50 54.89 -0.45 -23.44
N TYR A 51 56.12 -0.76 -22.99
CA TYR A 51 56.40 -1.03 -21.59
C TYR A 51 55.97 0.14 -20.70
N HIS A 52 56.35 1.39 -21.03
CA HIS A 52 55.97 2.55 -20.23
C HIS A 52 54.46 2.78 -20.17
N GLU A 53 53.73 2.56 -21.28
CA GLU A 53 52.27 2.63 -21.29
C GLU A 53 51.62 1.54 -20.42
N TYR A 54 52.23 0.34 -20.34
CA TYR A 54 51.70 -0.78 -19.59
C TYR A 54 52.15 -0.88 -18.13
N LEU A 55 53.30 -0.29 -17.75
CA LEU A 55 53.96 -0.47 -16.45
C LEU A 55 53.04 -0.28 -15.24
N VAL A 56 52.09 0.64 -15.33
CA VAL A 56 51.14 0.96 -14.26
C VAL A 56 49.68 0.79 -14.71
N PHE A 57 49.48 0.05 -15.79
CA PHE A 57 48.17 -0.19 -16.40
C PHE A 57 47.83 -1.67 -16.51
N ARG A 58 48.76 -2.51 -16.99
CA ARG A 58 48.56 -3.98 -17.07
C ARG A 58 49.89 -4.73 -16.96
N PHE A 59 50.10 -5.40 -15.84
CA PHE A 59 51.34 -6.11 -15.52
C PHE A 59 51.77 -7.11 -16.60
N ASP A 60 50.88 -8.04 -16.99
CA ASP A 60 51.22 -9.12 -17.93
C ASP A 60 51.67 -8.57 -19.30
N SER A 61 51.03 -7.47 -19.75
CA SER A 61 51.39 -6.83 -21.00
C SER A 61 52.74 -6.11 -20.92
N ALA A 62 53.05 -5.45 -19.81
CA ALA A 62 54.37 -4.86 -19.59
C ALA A 62 55.48 -5.92 -19.67
N MET A 63 55.27 -7.08 -19.04
CA MET A 63 56.21 -8.20 -19.06
C MET A 63 56.41 -8.77 -20.47
N ILE A 64 55.35 -8.94 -21.26
CA ILE A 64 55.45 -9.44 -22.64
C ILE A 64 56.37 -8.57 -23.50
N TYR A 65 56.28 -7.24 -23.40
CA TYR A 65 57.13 -6.36 -24.21
C TYR A 65 58.57 -6.32 -23.71
N LEU A 66 58.82 -6.50 -22.41
CA LEU A 66 60.17 -6.70 -21.89
C LEU A 66 60.78 -8.03 -22.37
N ASP A 67 60.02 -9.11 -22.38
CA ASP A 67 60.48 -10.41 -22.88
C ASP A 67 60.81 -10.34 -24.38
N ARG A 68 60.00 -9.61 -25.16
CA ARG A 68 60.27 -9.35 -26.58
C ARG A 68 61.52 -8.49 -26.78
N ALA A 69 61.71 -7.45 -25.98
CA ALA A 69 62.89 -6.61 -26.02
C ALA A 69 64.15 -7.42 -25.67
N GLU A 70 64.11 -8.23 -24.62
CA GLU A 70 65.23 -9.10 -24.21
C GLU A 70 65.59 -10.11 -25.31
N LYS A 71 64.58 -10.76 -25.90
CA LYS A 71 64.79 -11.70 -27.02
C LYS A 71 65.37 -11.01 -28.25
N LEU A 72 64.94 -9.78 -28.55
CA LEU A 72 65.41 -9.02 -29.70
C LEU A 72 66.86 -8.55 -29.52
N ILE A 73 67.28 -8.22 -28.29
CA ILE A 73 68.65 -7.80 -28.03
C ILE A 73 69.64 -8.97 -27.96
N GLY A 74 69.21 -10.12 -27.45
CA GLY A 74 70.07 -11.29 -27.28
C GLY A 74 71.24 -11.07 -26.31
N GLU A 75 72.14 -12.05 -26.22
CA GLU A 75 73.25 -12.02 -25.26
C GLU A 75 74.39 -11.05 -25.64
N SER A 76 74.47 -10.66 -26.92
CA SER A 76 75.52 -9.77 -27.46
C SER A 76 75.25 -8.28 -27.25
N ALA A 77 74.16 -7.92 -26.57
CA ALA A 77 73.81 -6.55 -26.31
C ALA A 77 74.71 -5.87 -25.27
N ASP A 78 74.89 -4.56 -25.43
CA ASP A 78 75.65 -3.74 -24.50
C ASP A 78 75.13 -3.89 -23.05
N TYR A 79 76.05 -3.81 -22.09
CA TYR A 79 75.75 -4.01 -20.68
C TYR A 79 74.68 -3.03 -20.20
N ASP A 80 74.78 -1.76 -20.58
CA ASP A 80 73.86 -0.71 -20.16
C ASP A 80 72.43 -1.02 -20.61
N TYR A 81 72.27 -1.45 -21.86
CA TYR A 81 70.96 -1.78 -22.43
C TYR A 81 70.34 -3.03 -21.79
N ARG A 82 71.14 -4.08 -21.54
CA ARG A 82 70.66 -5.29 -20.82
C ARG A 82 70.22 -4.95 -19.40
N CYS A 83 70.97 -4.09 -18.72
CA CYS A 83 70.62 -3.65 -17.37
C CYS A 83 69.35 -2.80 -17.35
N ARG A 84 69.10 -1.94 -18.35
CA ARG A 84 67.84 -1.20 -18.48
C ARG A 84 66.62 -2.13 -18.48
N ILE A 85 66.64 -3.18 -19.30
CA ILE A 85 65.52 -4.16 -19.33
C ILE A 85 65.36 -4.83 -17.95
N LYS A 86 66.45 -5.17 -17.27
CA LYS A 86 66.39 -5.74 -15.91
C LYS A 86 65.80 -4.77 -14.90
N ILE A 87 66.14 -3.49 -14.96
CA ILE A 87 65.58 -2.43 -14.10
C ILE A 87 64.08 -2.32 -14.35
N TYR A 88 63.66 -2.27 -15.61
CA TYR A 88 62.24 -2.21 -15.99
C TYR A 88 61.44 -3.43 -15.56
N ARG A 89 62.03 -4.62 -15.69
CA ARG A 89 61.44 -5.87 -15.19
C ARG A 89 61.32 -5.87 -13.68
N ALA A 90 62.34 -5.41 -12.97
CA ALA A 90 62.30 -5.29 -11.51
C ALA A 90 61.21 -4.33 -11.04
N LEU A 91 61.04 -3.18 -11.70
CA LEU A 91 59.95 -2.25 -11.41
C LEU A 91 58.57 -2.88 -11.60
N ALA A 92 58.32 -3.56 -12.72
CA ALA A 92 57.03 -4.23 -12.96
C ALA A 92 56.75 -5.33 -11.92
N LEU A 93 57.78 -6.10 -11.54
CA LEU A 93 57.71 -7.12 -10.50
C LEU A 93 57.42 -6.49 -9.13
N ALA A 94 58.08 -5.39 -8.77
CA ALA A 94 57.84 -4.67 -7.53
C ALA A 94 56.39 -4.16 -7.45
N THR A 95 55.89 -3.51 -8.52
CA THR A 95 54.51 -2.99 -8.58
C THR A 95 53.45 -4.09 -8.51
N SER A 96 53.75 -5.33 -8.91
CA SER A 96 52.83 -6.48 -8.79
C SER A 96 52.97 -7.28 -7.48
N GLY A 97 53.95 -6.96 -6.63
CA GLY A 97 54.19 -7.63 -5.35
C GLY A 97 55.23 -8.76 -5.35
N HIS A 98 56.06 -8.87 -6.39
CA HIS A 98 57.15 -9.85 -6.51
C HIS A 98 58.49 -9.27 -6.04
N PHE A 99 58.54 -8.78 -4.80
CA PHE A 99 59.64 -7.96 -4.30
C PHE A 99 60.99 -8.69 -4.25
N SER A 100 61.01 -9.97 -3.85
CA SER A 100 62.25 -10.74 -3.74
C SER A 100 62.88 -11.00 -5.10
N GLN A 101 62.06 -11.29 -6.14
CA GLN A 101 62.52 -11.43 -7.51
C GLN A 101 63.02 -10.10 -8.08
N ALA A 102 62.31 -9.00 -7.82
CA ALA A 102 62.73 -7.66 -8.25
C ALA A 102 64.09 -7.26 -7.67
N ILE A 103 64.29 -7.39 -6.35
CA ILE A 103 65.58 -7.13 -5.71
C ILE A 103 66.67 -8.07 -6.20
N GLY A 104 66.36 -9.34 -6.45
CA GLY A 104 67.30 -10.29 -7.04
C GLY A 104 67.85 -9.82 -8.39
N LEU A 105 66.98 -9.28 -9.25
CA LEU A 105 67.39 -8.70 -10.54
C LEU A 105 68.24 -7.44 -10.37
N LEU A 106 67.85 -6.54 -9.48
CA LEU A 106 68.55 -5.27 -9.26
C LEU A 106 69.94 -5.51 -8.64
N LYS A 107 70.06 -6.37 -7.63
CA LYS A 107 71.36 -6.68 -6.99
C LYS A 107 72.37 -7.34 -7.94
N ALA A 108 71.91 -7.93 -9.03
CA ALA A 108 72.79 -8.49 -10.06
C ALA A 108 73.40 -7.43 -10.99
N ILE A 109 73.02 -6.16 -10.86
CA ILE A 109 73.51 -5.04 -11.66
C ILE A 109 74.66 -4.35 -10.93
N ASN A 110 75.76 -4.11 -11.64
CA ASN A 110 76.83 -3.24 -11.19
C ASN A 110 76.52 -1.80 -11.63
N ALA A 111 76.09 -0.97 -10.68
CA ALA A 111 75.69 0.41 -10.92
C ALA A 111 76.82 1.29 -11.47
N GLU A 112 78.08 0.98 -11.18
CA GLU A 112 79.24 1.77 -11.62
C GLU A 112 79.41 1.74 -13.15
N ASN A 113 78.99 0.64 -13.78
CA ASN A 113 79.09 0.40 -15.22
C ASN A 113 77.91 0.96 -16.02
N LEU A 114 76.91 1.56 -15.36
CA LEU A 114 75.73 2.11 -16.03
C LEU A 114 75.97 3.53 -16.56
N SER A 115 75.29 3.88 -17.65
CA SER A 115 75.15 5.29 -18.04
C SER A 115 74.47 6.10 -16.93
N ILE A 116 74.67 7.42 -16.90
CA ILE A 116 74.08 8.29 -15.86
C ILE A 116 72.57 8.10 -15.79
N LYS A 117 71.90 8.04 -16.94
CA LYS A 117 70.44 7.82 -17.04
C LYS A 117 70.03 6.48 -16.43
N ASN A 118 70.64 5.36 -16.84
CA ASN A 118 70.28 4.06 -16.31
C ASN A 118 70.66 3.89 -14.84
N ARG A 119 71.69 4.61 -14.37
CA ARG A 119 72.08 4.65 -12.96
C ARG A 119 71.04 5.35 -12.10
N GLN A 120 70.48 6.47 -12.59
CA GLN A 120 69.33 7.13 -11.97
C GLN A 120 68.13 6.18 -11.91
N GLU A 121 67.76 5.54 -13.03
CA GLU A 121 66.66 4.57 -13.07
C GLU A 121 66.90 3.37 -12.13
N TYR A 122 68.15 2.90 -12.03
CA TYR A 122 68.54 1.83 -11.10
C TYR A 122 68.33 2.23 -9.64
N TYR A 123 68.81 3.41 -9.24
CA TYR A 123 68.63 3.90 -7.87
C TYR A 123 67.16 4.15 -7.55
N ALA A 124 66.40 4.72 -8.48
CA ALA A 124 64.95 4.88 -8.34
C ALA A 124 64.23 3.51 -8.20
N ALA A 125 64.62 2.52 -9.00
CA ALA A 125 64.02 1.18 -8.90
C ALA A 125 64.36 0.46 -7.58
N MET A 126 65.59 0.60 -7.09
CA MET A 126 65.99 0.07 -5.78
C MET A 126 65.25 0.76 -4.65
N GLU A 127 65.22 2.09 -4.65
CA GLU A 127 64.49 2.91 -3.68
C GLU A 127 63.02 2.49 -3.62
N TRP A 128 62.34 2.49 -4.78
CA TRP A 128 60.93 2.14 -4.89
C TRP A 128 60.67 0.72 -4.40
N THR A 129 61.42 -0.27 -4.91
CA THR A 129 61.20 -1.69 -4.59
C THR A 129 61.36 -1.95 -3.10
N TYR A 130 62.37 -1.38 -2.45
CA TYR A 130 62.53 -1.49 -1.00
C TYR A 130 61.44 -0.73 -0.24
N GLY A 131 61.00 0.43 -0.74
CA GLY A 131 59.93 1.23 -0.14
C GLY A 131 58.60 0.47 -0.13
N VAL A 132 58.15 -0.05 -1.27
CA VAL A 132 56.89 -0.82 -1.36
C VAL A 132 56.99 -2.17 -0.63
N TRP A 133 58.19 -2.75 -0.51
CA TRP A 133 58.37 -3.96 0.30
C TRP A 133 58.31 -3.65 1.79
N ALA A 134 58.79 -2.48 2.22
CA ALA A 134 58.60 -2.00 3.59
C ALA A 134 57.11 -1.79 3.89
N GLU A 135 56.37 -1.13 3.00
CA GLU A 135 54.91 -0.94 3.07
C GLU A 135 54.19 -2.29 3.24
N TYR A 136 54.48 -3.25 2.35
CA TYR A 136 53.93 -4.61 2.43
C TYR A 136 54.25 -5.33 3.74
N SER A 137 55.43 -5.06 4.33
CA SER A 137 55.90 -5.73 5.54
C SER A 137 55.25 -5.17 6.82
N GLY A 138 54.45 -4.10 6.72
CA GLY A 138 53.67 -3.54 7.82
C GLY A 138 54.50 -3.22 9.07
N ASN A 139 54.03 -3.62 10.25
CA ASN A 139 54.69 -3.35 11.53
C ASN A 139 55.77 -4.37 11.94
N THR A 140 56.32 -5.12 10.98
CA THR A 140 57.36 -6.11 11.27
C THR A 140 58.76 -5.49 11.33
N GLU A 141 59.71 -6.19 11.95
CA GLU A 141 61.12 -5.76 11.99
C GLU A 141 61.72 -5.57 10.57
N TYR A 142 61.26 -6.36 9.60
CA TYR A 142 61.69 -6.28 8.20
C TYR A 142 61.30 -4.97 7.52
N ALA A 143 60.17 -4.36 7.91
CA ALA A 143 59.75 -3.08 7.34
C ALA A 143 60.77 -1.97 7.62
N ASN A 144 61.31 -1.94 8.84
CA ASN A 144 62.36 -0.98 9.21
C ASN A 144 63.64 -1.21 8.41
N GLU A 145 64.05 -2.46 8.20
CA GLU A 145 65.25 -2.77 7.42
C GLU A 145 65.08 -2.36 5.95
N TYR A 146 63.96 -2.74 5.32
CA TYR A 146 63.70 -2.34 3.93
C TYR A 146 63.57 -0.83 3.77
N ASN A 147 62.95 -0.12 4.72
CA ASN A 147 62.87 1.34 4.64
C ASN A 147 64.26 2.00 4.75
N LYS A 148 65.16 1.48 5.60
CA LYS A 148 66.56 1.96 5.64
C LYS A 148 67.25 1.77 4.28
N GLN A 149 67.10 0.60 3.66
CA GLN A 149 67.68 0.36 2.33
C GLN A 149 67.08 1.31 1.28
N SER A 150 65.76 1.52 1.29
CA SER A 150 65.07 2.48 0.43
C SER A 150 65.69 3.88 0.55
N ILE A 151 65.92 4.36 1.77
CA ILE A 151 66.55 5.69 2.03
C ILE A 151 67.99 5.76 1.49
N VAL A 152 68.80 4.70 1.63
CA VAL A 152 70.18 4.69 1.09
C VAL A 152 70.19 4.86 -0.44
N TYR A 153 69.26 4.20 -1.13
CA TYR A 153 69.13 4.35 -2.58
C TYR A 153 68.50 5.68 -2.98
N LEU A 154 67.62 6.26 -2.15
CA LEU A 154 67.11 7.61 -2.33
C LEU A 154 68.23 8.66 -2.24
N ASP A 155 69.14 8.53 -1.26
CA ASP A 155 70.34 9.39 -1.16
C ASP A 155 71.23 9.27 -2.40
N SER A 156 71.43 8.03 -2.86
CA SER A 156 72.21 7.75 -4.07
C SER A 156 71.57 8.38 -5.31
N LEU A 157 70.24 8.27 -5.45
CA LEU A 157 69.48 8.90 -6.53
C LEU A 157 69.61 10.43 -6.49
N LEU A 158 69.37 11.04 -5.33
CA LEU A 158 69.46 12.49 -5.14
C LEU A 158 70.85 13.04 -5.46
N SER A 159 71.91 12.28 -5.24
CA SER A 159 73.27 12.66 -5.61
C SER A 159 73.50 12.77 -7.12
N THR A 160 72.64 12.14 -7.93
CA THR A 160 72.76 12.08 -9.39
C THR A 160 71.78 12.97 -10.15
N LEU A 161 70.75 13.49 -9.47
CA LEU A 161 69.69 14.32 -10.07
C LEU A 161 70.08 15.81 -10.07
N ASP A 162 69.64 16.54 -11.09
CA ASP A 162 69.79 18.01 -11.11
C ASP A 162 68.81 18.65 -10.13
N LYS A 163 69.35 19.46 -9.21
CA LYS A 163 68.62 20.12 -8.12
C LYS A 163 67.51 21.06 -8.58
N ASN A 164 67.56 21.52 -9.82
CA ASN A 164 66.56 22.42 -10.40
C ASN A 164 65.38 21.69 -11.05
N THR A 165 65.40 20.36 -11.05
CA THR A 165 64.35 19.56 -11.68
C THR A 165 63.19 19.26 -10.73
N PRO A 166 61.95 19.12 -11.24
CA PRO A 166 60.82 18.69 -10.42
C PRO A 166 61.01 17.29 -9.81
N GLU A 167 61.77 16.42 -10.50
CA GLU A 167 62.13 15.08 -10.03
C GLU A 167 63.00 15.12 -8.77
N TYR A 168 64.05 15.97 -8.75
CA TYR A 168 64.86 16.17 -7.54
C TYR A 168 64.02 16.70 -6.38
N MET A 169 63.14 17.67 -6.64
CA MET A 169 62.26 18.24 -5.62
C MET A 169 61.30 17.18 -5.06
N TYR A 170 60.72 16.34 -5.91
CA TYR A 170 59.86 15.23 -5.53
C TYR A 170 60.59 14.23 -4.62
N HIS A 171 61.76 13.74 -5.04
CA HIS A 171 62.53 12.79 -4.23
C HIS A 171 63.05 13.39 -2.92
N SER A 172 63.42 14.68 -2.93
CA SER A 172 63.81 15.40 -1.71
C SER A 172 62.63 15.59 -0.75
N ALA A 173 61.42 15.77 -1.30
CA ALA A 173 60.19 15.84 -0.51
C ALA A 173 59.87 14.48 0.12
N ASP A 174 59.98 13.39 -0.63
CA ASP A 174 59.77 12.03 -0.10
C ASP A 174 60.77 11.68 1.00
N GLN A 175 62.04 12.05 0.82
CA GLN A 175 63.05 11.92 1.88
C GLN A 175 62.64 12.71 3.13
N SER A 176 62.26 13.97 2.98
CA SER A 176 61.85 14.82 4.10
C SER A 176 60.61 14.26 4.82
N LEU A 177 59.66 13.71 4.06
CA LEU A 177 58.46 13.05 4.58
C LEU A 177 58.84 11.83 5.45
N ARG A 178 59.74 10.97 4.97
CA ARG A 178 60.22 9.78 5.71
C ARG A 178 61.04 10.14 6.94
N LEU A 179 61.80 11.24 6.89
CA LEU A 179 62.53 11.80 8.02
C LEU A 179 61.64 12.62 8.98
N LYS A 180 60.33 12.68 8.72
CA LYS A 180 59.31 13.38 9.52
C LYS A 180 59.45 14.90 9.56
N ASP A 181 60.19 15.48 8.61
CA ASP A 181 60.24 16.92 8.38
C ASP A 181 59.09 17.33 7.43
N TYR A 182 57.88 17.34 7.97
CA TYR A 182 56.66 17.48 7.19
C TYR A 182 56.48 18.86 6.55
N GLU A 183 57.00 19.92 7.19
CA GLU A 183 56.95 21.28 6.64
C GLU A 183 57.84 21.41 5.41
N LYS A 184 59.08 20.91 5.50
CA LYS A 184 60.01 20.86 4.36
C LYS A 184 59.47 19.96 3.25
N ALA A 185 58.92 18.80 3.60
CA ALA A 185 58.29 17.90 2.63
C ALA A 185 57.16 18.60 1.87
N ARG A 186 56.25 19.28 2.57
CA ARG A 186 55.16 20.06 1.98
C ARG A 186 55.68 21.09 0.97
N ASP A 187 56.67 21.89 1.36
CA ASP A 187 57.19 22.97 0.51
C ASP A 187 57.90 22.42 -0.74
N LEU A 188 58.67 21.34 -0.58
CA LEU A 188 59.31 20.65 -1.69
C LEU A 188 58.30 20.02 -2.65
N TYR A 189 57.26 19.33 -2.14
CA TYR A 189 56.20 18.79 -2.99
C TYR A 189 55.44 19.88 -3.75
N LEU A 190 55.12 21.00 -3.10
CA LEU A 190 54.48 22.15 -3.78
C LEU A 190 55.35 22.68 -4.92
N ASN A 191 56.66 22.77 -4.72
CA ASN A 191 57.58 23.20 -5.78
C ASN A 191 57.73 22.15 -6.89
N ALA A 192 57.71 20.87 -6.56
CA ALA A 192 57.71 19.78 -7.52
C ALA A 192 56.45 19.78 -8.40
N ILE A 193 55.27 20.07 -7.84
CA ILE A 193 53.98 20.03 -8.54
C ILE A 193 53.78 21.21 -9.48
N LYS A 194 54.23 22.42 -9.12
CA LYS A 194 54.01 23.67 -9.89
C LYS A 194 54.26 23.54 -11.41
N PRO A 195 55.37 22.94 -11.88
CA PRO A 195 55.65 22.80 -13.31
C PRO A 195 54.98 21.57 -13.96
N LEU A 196 54.30 20.70 -13.21
CA LEU A 196 53.76 19.45 -13.70
C LEU A 196 52.33 19.60 -14.19
N ARG A 197 52.02 18.89 -15.28
CA ARG A 197 50.64 18.73 -15.74
C ARG A 197 49.96 17.62 -14.94
N GLN A 198 48.65 17.78 -14.71
CA GLN A 198 47.83 16.80 -13.97
C GLN A 198 47.61 15.47 -14.71
N ASP A 199 47.96 15.38 -15.99
CA ASP A 199 47.93 14.14 -16.78
C ASP A 199 49.29 13.42 -16.78
N THR A 200 50.01 13.49 -15.65
CA THR A 200 51.31 12.82 -15.48
C THR A 200 51.35 11.99 -14.21
N ARG A 201 52.09 10.87 -14.24
CA ARG A 201 52.27 10.01 -13.07
C ARG A 201 52.95 10.74 -11.91
N MET A 202 53.96 11.57 -12.22
CA MET A 202 54.68 12.31 -11.18
C MET A 202 53.81 13.36 -10.49
N TYR A 203 52.85 13.97 -11.20
CA TYR A 203 51.85 14.83 -10.55
C TYR A 203 51.01 14.04 -9.55
N ALA A 204 50.49 12.86 -9.93
CA ALA A 204 49.72 12.01 -9.03
C ALA A 204 50.51 11.64 -7.77
N GLN A 205 51.76 11.18 -7.94
CA GLN A 205 52.65 10.80 -6.85
C GLN A 205 52.98 11.99 -5.93
N ALA A 206 53.34 13.15 -6.50
CA ALA A 206 53.66 14.33 -5.71
C ALA A 206 52.43 14.89 -4.99
N ALA A 207 51.25 14.89 -5.63
CA ALA A 207 50.00 15.31 -5.00
C ALA A 207 49.60 14.39 -3.84
N TYR A 208 49.79 13.07 -3.99
CA TYR A 208 49.57 12.11 -2.91
C TYR A 208 50.57 12.32 -1.76
N GLY A 209 51.86 12.48 -2.05
CA GLY A 209 52.89 12.77 -1.05
C GLY A 209 52.62 14.09 -0.30
N LEU A 210 52.17 15.12 -1.01
CA LEU A 210 51.74 16.38 -0.42
C LEU A 210 50.53 16.22 0.50
N ALA A 211 49.55 15.41 0.10
CA ALA A 211 48.41 15.08 0.95
C ALA A 211 48.88 14.39 2.24
N MET A 212 49.82 13.44 2.16
CA MET A 212 50.38 12.78 3.34
C MET A 212 51.11 13.76 4.27
N ALA A 213 51.86 14.73 3.72
CA ALA A 213 52.49 15.79 4.52
C ALA A 213 51.44 16.63 5.27
N TYR A 214 50.37 17.05 4.60
CA TYR A 214 49.29 17.81 5.24
C TYR A 214 48.54 17.00 6.31
N LYS A 215 48.33 15.69 6.09
CA LYS A 215 47.76 14.78 7.10
C LYS A 215 48.57 14.80 8.39
N GLN A 216 49.90 14.72 8.28
CA GLN A 216 50.81 14.74 9.44
C GLN A 216 50.90 16.11 10.11
N LEU A 217 50.69 17.20 9.36
CA LEU A 217 50.60 18.57 9.88
C LEU A 217 49.23 18.88 10.53
N GLY A 218 48.25 17.98 10.42
CA GLY A 218 46.89 18.17 10.95
C GLY A 218 45.98 19.06 10.08
N ASP A 219 46.40 19.42 8.86
CA ASP A 219 45.62 20.23 7.93
C ASP A 219 44.73 19.31 7.06
N LEU A 220 43.56 18.96 7.60
CA LEU A 220 42.63 18.03 6.97
C LEU A 220 41.99 18.59 5.69
N ASP A 221 41.82 19.91 5.59
CA ASP A 221 41.28 20.56 4.39
C ASP A 221 42.21 20.39 3.18
N ASN A 222 43.50 20.69 3.37
CA ASN A 222 44.49 20.49 2.31
C ASN A 222 44.79 19.00 2.08
N TYR A 223 44.77 18.17 3.12
CA TYR A 223 44.84 16.72 2.97
C TYR A 223 43.76 16.20 2.00
N ARG A 224 42.48 16.54 2.25
CA ARG A 224 41.35 16.17 1.40
C ARG A 224 41.52 16.71 -0.02
N LYS A 225 41.86 17.99 -0.16
CA LYS A 225 42.05 18.65 -1.46
C LYS A 225 43.10 17.96 -2.31
N TRP A 226 44.25 17.62 -1.72
CA TRP A 226 45.35 17.01 -2.47
C TRP A 226 45.13 15.52 -2.74
N LEU A 227 44.42 14.80 -1.85
CA LEU A 227 43.91 13.46 -2.16
C LEU A 227 42.99 13.48 -3.39
N ILE A 228 42.06 14.43 -3.47
CA ILE A 228 41.18 14.59 -4.64
C ILE A 228 41.99 14.87 -5.91
N ASN A 229 43.00 15.74 -5.86
CA ASN A 229 43.82 16.06 -7.04
C ASN A 229 44.69 14.88 -7.50
N ALA A 230 45.22 14.10 -6.56
CA ALA A 230 45.93 12.86 -6.84
C ALA A 230 44.99 11.82 -7.48
N ALA A 231 43.81 11.61 -6.90
CA ALA A 231 42.80 10.71 -7.43
C ALA A 231 42.32 11.11 -8.84
N ILE A 232 42.12 12.41 -9.10
CA ILE A 232 41.81 12.91 -10.45
C ILE A 232 42.94 12.57 -11.43
N SER A 233 44.20 12.79 -11.02
CA SER A 233 45.38 12.48 -11.83
C SER A 233 45.50 10.99 -12.15
N ASP A 234 45.22 10.12 -11.17
CA ASP A 234 45.20 8.64 -11.30
C ASP A 234 44.13 8.16 -12.29
N GLN A 235 43.09 8.96 -12.55
CA GLN A 235 42.03 8.61 -13.50
C GLN A 235 42.25 9.17 -14.89
N ILE A 236 42.67 10.44 -14.99
CA ILE A 236 43.01 11.07 -16.27
C ILE A 236 44.20 10.37 -16.91
N THR A 237 45.17 9.97 -16.09
CA THR A 237 46.24 9.06 -16.47
C THR A 237 45.88 7.73 -15.84
N PRO A 238 45.32 6.72 -16.55
CA PRO A 238 44.78 5.52 -15.91
C PRO A 238 45.86 4.70 -15.18
N LEU A 239 46.19 5.11 -13.96
CA LEU A 239 47.16 4.54 -13.05
C LEU A 239 46.40 3.56 -12.19
N LYS A 240 46.71 2.27 -12.30
CA LYS A 240 45.99 1.22 -11.56
C LYS A 240 46.56 0.98 -10.15
N GLU A 241 47.24 1.98 -9.61
CA GLU A 241 47.81 1.99 -8.25
C GLU A 241 46.82 2.57 -7.23
N ASN A 242 45.99 3.56 -7.62
CA ASN A 242 44.80 4.10 -6.93
C ASN A 242 44.86 4.32 -5.41
N LEU A 243 46.02 4.61 -4.84
CA LEU A 243 46.21 4.85 -3.42
C LEU A 243 45.36 6.02 -2.89
N ALA A 244 45.30 7.12 -3.67
CA ALA A 244 44.61 8.34 -3.25
C ALA A 244 43.10 8.11 -3.03
N LEU A 245 42.48 7.28 -3.87
CA LEU A 245 41.06 6.98 -3.80
C LEU A 245 40.72 6.08 -2.59
N GLN A 246 41.63 5.19 -2.21
CA GLN A 246 41.49 4.39 -0.98
C GLN A 246 41.54 5.26 0.28
N GLU A 247 42.52 6.17 0.37
CA GLU A 247 42.62 7.11 1.50
C GLU A 247 41.44 8.07 1.55
N LEU A 248 40.95 8.51 0.38
CA LEU A 248 39.77 9.35 0.29
C LEU A 248 38.50 8.62 0.73
N ALA A 249 38.36 7.33 0.41
CA ALA A 249 37.25 6.51 0.89
C ALA A 249 37.22 6.44 2.43
N LEU A 250 38.38 6.24 3.07
CA LEU A 250 38.50 6.25 4.52
C LEU A 250 38.16 7.62 5.12
N LEU A 251 38.62 8.70 4.48
CA LEU A 251 38.33 10.07 4.92
C LEU A 251 36.83 10.37 4.86
N ILE A 252 36.16 10.05 3.74
CA ILE A 252 34.71 10.26 3.55
C ILE A 252 33.91 9.45 4.57
N ARG A 253 34.33 8.20 4.84
CA ARG A 253 33.70 7.39 5.89
C ARG A 253 33.76 8.08 7.25
N ASN A 254 34.93 8.59 7.62
CA ASN A 254 35.19 9.11 8.97
C ASN A 254 34.63 10.52 9.19
N GLU A 255 34.69 11.40 8.19
CA GLU A 255 34.28 12.80 8.32
C GLU A 255 32.84 13.05 7.82
N ASP A 256 32.43 12.39 6.74
CA ASP A 256 31.14 12.68 6.09
C ASP A 256 30.05 11.63 6.42
N GLU A 257 30.43 10.52 7.06
CA GLU A 257 29.59 9.33 7.32
C GLU A 257 28.87 8.78 6.06
N ASP A 258 29.39 9.12 4.87
CA ASP A 258 28.86 8.69 3.58
C ASP A 258 29.47 7.33 3.17
N LEU A 259 28.93 6.28 3.78
CA LEU A 259 29.30 4.89 3.48
C LEU A 259 29.06 4.48 2.02
N GLU A 260 28.15 5.13 1.31
CA GLU A 260 27.85 4.79 -0.08
C GLU A 260 28.99 5.25 -1.00
N THR A 261 29.37 6.53 -0.88
CA THR A 261 30.48 7.11 -1.64
C THR A 261 31.80 6.44 -1.25
N ALA A 262 32.05 6.23 0.03
CA ALA A 262 33.24 5.52 0.51
C ALA A 262 33.34 4.09 -0.08
N ASN A 263 32.22 3.33 -0.08
CA ASN A 263 32.19 1.99 -0.66
C ASN A 263 32.40 2.01 -2.18
N ARG A 264 31.83 3.00 -2.90
CA ARG A 264 32.03 3.17 -4.35
C ARG A 264 33.50 3.43 -4.69
N TYR A 265 34.16 4.31 -3.95
CA TYR A 265 35.58 4.63 -4.16
C TYR A 265 36.48 3.43 -3.87
N LEU A 266 36.16 2.66 -2.82
CA LEU A 266 36.89 1.43 -2.52
C LEU A 266 36.72 0.39 -3.63
N ASN A 267 35.53 0.25 -4.21
CA ASN A 267 35.28 -0.66 -5.33
C ASN A 267 36.06 -0.26 -6.58
N TYR A 268 36.14 1.03 -6.93
CA TYR A 268 36.98 1.48 -8.04
C TYR A 268 38.46 1.11 -7.83
N SER A 269 38.97 1.26 -6.61
CA SER A 269 40.33 0.83 -6.26
C SER A 269 40.50 -0.69 -6.37
N LEU A 270 39.49 -1.48 -5.99
CA LEU A 270 39.52 -2.94 -6.07
C LEU A 270 39.50 -3.43 -7.52
N GLU A 271 38.66 -2.83 -8.36
CA GLU A 271 38.58 -3.12 -9.79
C GLU A 271 39.93 -2.83 -10.47
N ASP A 272 40.54 -1.69 -10.16
CA ASP A 272 41.83 -1.31 -10.74
C ASP A 272 42.99 -2.21 -10.27
N ALA A 273 43.03 -2.56 -8.98
CA ALA A 273 44.01 -3.49 -8.44
C ALA A 273 43.86 -4.90 -9.08
N THR A 274 42.63 -5.34 -9.30
CA THR A 274 42.32 -6.62 -9.96
C THR A 274 42.73 -6.59 -11.44
N PHE A 275 42.37 -5.52 -12.15
CA PHE A 275 42.69 -5.34 -13.57
C PHE A 275 44.20 -5.32 -13.83
N TYR A 276 44.98 -4.67 -12.96
CA TYR A 276 46.43 -4.64 -13.07
C TYR A 276 47.09 -5.95 -12.65
N ASN A 277 46.45 -6.72 -11.77
CA ASN A 277 47.03 -7.83 -10.99
C ASN A 277 48.01 -7.34 -9.89
N ASN A 278 47.62 -6.31 -9.14
CA ASN A 278 48.42 -5.72 -8.07
C ASN A 278 48.15 -6.42 -6.73
N ARG A 279 49.00 -7.37 -6.34
CA ARG A 279 48.79 -8.15 -5.10
C ARG A 279 48.88 -7.33 -3.82
N LEU A 280 49.79 -6.35 -3.77
CA LEU A 280 49.93 -5.45 -2.62
C LEU A 280 48.64 -4.68 -2.39
N ARG A 281 48.13 -4.01 -3.44
CA ARG A 281 46.90 -3.21 -3.33
C ARG A 281 45.68 -4.08 -3.03
N LEU A 282 45.59 -5.29 -3.59
CA LEU A 282 44.51 -6.24 -3.26
C LEU A 282 44.50 -6.59 -1.77
N LEU A 283 45.68 -6.85 -1.18
CA LEU A 283 45.80 -7.13 0.24
C LEU A 283 45.35 -5.94 1.10
N GLU A 284 45.89 -4.74 0.85
CA GLU A 284 45.54 -3.52 1.60
C GLU A 284 44.06 -3.17 1.51
N ILE A 285 43.47 -3.28 0.30
CA ILE A 285 42.05 -3.04 0.11
C ILE A 285 41.23 -4.09 0.88
N SER A 286 41.64 -5.36 0.86
CA SER A 286 40.94 -6.43 1.58
C SER A 286 40.90 -6.23 3.09
N GLU A 287 41.91 -5.58 3.67
CA GLU A 287 41.92 -5.20 5.09
C GLU A 287 40.95 -4.04 5.38
N LYS A 288 40.80 -3.10 4.43
CA LYS A 288 39.89 -1.94 4.56
C LYS A 288 38.42 -2.28 4.23
N ILE A 289 38.16 -3.28 3.39
CA ILE A 289 36.81 -3.69 2.94
C ILE A 289 35.85 -3.96 4.10
N PRO A 290 36.18 -4.78 5.11
CA PRO A 290 35.24 -5.13 6.16
C PRO A 290 34.65 -3.91 6.88
N GLU A 291 35.45 -2.87 7.15
CA GLU A 291 34.95 -1.68 7.85
C GLU A 291 33.94 -0.86 7.03
N ILE A 292 34.18 -0.73 5.73
CA ILE A 292 33.36 0.13 4.86
C ILE A 292 32.19 -0.66 4.27
N ALA A 293 32.47 -1.81 3.67
CA ALA A 293 31.51 -2.59 2.92
C ALA A 293 30.47 -3.28 3.83
N ILE A 294 30.89 -3.82 4.98
CA ILE A 294 29.96 -4.43 5.95
C ILE A 294 29.07 -3.34 6.57
N GLY A 295 29.65 -2.18 6.92
CA GLY A 295 28.89 -1.02 7.40
C GLY A 295 27.81 -0.58 6.39
N TYR A 296 28.18 -0.48 5.12
CA TYR A 296 27.25 -0.15 4.03
C TYR A 296 26.16 -1.22 3.85
N GLN A 297 26.51 -2.50 3.84
CA GLN A 297 25.54 -3.61 3.74
C GLN A 297 24.55 -3.61 4.92
N ASN A 298 25.03 -3.37 6.14
CA ASN A 298 24.17 -3.25 7.33
C ASN A 298 23.22 -2.06 7.23
N LYS A 299 23.67 -0.93 6.68
CA LYS A 299 22.83 0.26 6.41
C LYS A 299 21.70 -0.09 5.44
N ILE A 300 22.01 -0.75 4.31
CA ILE A 300 21.01 -1.24 3.36
C ILE A 300 20.04 -2.23 4.01
N ALA A 301 20.56 -3.20 4.76
CA ALA A 301 19.73 -4.22 5.41
C ALA A 301 18.74 -3.58 6.40
N THR A 302 19.19 -2.58 7.16
CA THR A 302 18.35 -1.83 8.11
C THR A 302 17.29 -1.01 7.39
N GLN A 303 17.64 -0.34 6.28
CA GLN A 303 16.68 0.40 5.45
C GLN A 303 15.62 -0.54 4.84
N ASN A 304 16.06 -1.67 4.29
CA ASN A 304 15.16 -2.70 3.74
C ASN A 304 14.24 -3.29 4.81
N TRP A 305 14.75 -3.50 6.03
CA TRP A 305 13.92 -3.94 7.17
C TRP A 305 12.83 -2.92 7.50
N ARG A 306 13.17 -1.63 7.59
CA ARG A 306 12.18 -0.56 7.81
C ARG A 306 11.13 -0.52 6.70
N LEU A 307 11.55 -0.65 5.44
CA LEU A 307 10.65 -0.69 4.29
C LEU A 307 9.67 -1.89 4.39
N ARG A 308 10.17 -3.08 4.73
CA ARG A 308 9.32 -4.27 4.96
C ARG A 308 8.33 -4.07 6.10
N LEU A 309 8.75 -3.43 7.20
CA LEU A 309 7.86 -3.11 8.31
C LEU A 309 6.75 -2.13 7.89
N SER A 310 7.09 -1.10 7.11
CA SER A 310 6.11 -0.17 6.54
C SER A 310 5.12 -0.89 5.61
N MET A 311 5.59 -1.81 4.76
CA MET A 311 4.73 -2.62 3.89
C MET A 311 3.76 -3.50 4.70
N LEU A 312 4.24 -4.14 5.78
CA LEU A 312 3.40 -4.89 6.70
C LEU A 312 2.31 -4.01 7.33
N GLY A 313 2.65 -2.79 7.74
CA GLY A 313 1.68 -1.82 8.26
C GLY A 313 0.59 -1.48 7.24
N ILE A 314 0.96 -1.27 5.97
CA ILE A 314 0.00 -1.00 4.89
C ILE A 314 -0.94 -2.19 4.69
N ILE A 315 -0.42 -3.43 4.68
CA ILE A 315 -1.24 -4.64 4.54
C ILE A 315 -2.26 -4.73 5.68
N ILE A 316 -1.86 -4.47 6.92
CA ILE A 316 -2.76 -4.46 8.09
C ILE A 316 -3.86 -3.41 7.93
N LEU A 317 -3.52 -2.20 7.47
CA LEU A 317 -4.49 -1.14 7.22
C LEU A 317 -5.49 -1.51 6.12
N VAL A 318 -5.04 -2.13 5.04
CA VAL A 318 -5.90 -2.61 3.94
C VAL A 318 -6.86 -3.69 4.41
N ILE A 319 -6.38 -4.65 5.22
CA ILE A 319 -7.23 -5.68 5.83
C ILE A 319 -8.28 -5.03 6.75
N GLY A 320 -7.87 -4.09 7.60
CA GLY A 320 -8.78 -3.34 8.48
C GLY A 320 -9.86 -2.58 7.68
N LEU A 321 -9.48 -1.96 6.57
CA LEU A 321 -10.41 -1.28 5.67
C LEU A 321 -11.41 -2.26 5.04
N CYS A 322 -10.95 -3.43 4.59
CA CYS A 322 -11.81 -4.46 4.01
C CYS A 322 -12.83 -4.98 5.05
N ILE A 323 -12.38 -5.21 6.29
CA ILE A 323 -13.26 -5.63 7.41
C ILE A 323 -14.31 -4.54 7.71
N MET A 324 -13.90 -3.27 7.74
CA MET A 324 -14.81 -2.14 7.93
C MET A 324 -15.86 -2.04 6.81
N ILE A 325 -15.44 -2.14 5.55
CA ILE A 325 -16.35 -2.14 4.40
C ILE A 325 -17.33 -3.31 4.50
N TRP A 326 -16.83 -4.51 4.79
CA TRP A 326 -17.67 -5.70 4.99
C TRP A 326 -18.69 -5.50 6.11
N TYR A 327 -18.28 -4.93 7.25
CA TYR A 327 -19.15 -4.63 8.38
C TYR A 327 -20.26 -3.65 8.00
N VAL A 328 -19.93 -2.56 7.28
CA VAL A 328 -20.90 -1.56 6.81
C VAL A 328 -21.92 -2.18 5.84
N VAL A 329 -21.47 -3.02 4.91
CA VAL A 329 -22.36 -3.72 3.96
C VAL A 329 -23.33 -4.65 4.69
N GLN A 330 -22.84 -5.42 5.66
CA GLN A 330 -23.68 -6.30 6.48
C GLN A 330 -24.69 -5.51 7.33
N GLN A 331 -24.26 -4.41 7.94
CA GLN A 331 -25.14 -3.54 8.73
C GLN A 331 -26.25 -2.95 7.85
N LYS A 332 -25.91 -2.46 6.64
CA LYS A 332 -26.90 -1.95 5.69
C LYS A 332 -27.92 -3.00 5.27
N LYS A 333 -27.49 -4.25 5.05
CA LYS A 333 -28.39 -5.37 4.73
C LYS A 333 -29.39 -5.64 5.87
N ARG A 334 -28.93 -5.67 7.12
CA ARG A 334 -29.81 -5.83 8.30
C ARG A 334 -30.83 -4.70 8.43
N VAL A 335 -30.39 -3.46 8.23
CA VAL A 335 -31.26 -2.28 8.27
C VAL A 335 -32.31 -2.34 7.16
N SER A 336 -31.96 -2.78 5.95
CA SER A 336 -32.90 -2.93 4.84
C SER A 336 -33.99 -3.97 5.15
N GLN A 337 -33.60 -5.13 5.67
CA GLN A 337 -34.55 -6.18 6.07
C GLN A 337 -35.51 -5.68 7.15
N SER A 338 -34.99 -4.98 8.17
CA SER A 338 -35.84 -4.42 9.22
C SER A 338 -36.83 -3.39 8.69
N LYS A 339 -36.44 -2.54 7.72
CA LYS A 339 -37.34 -1.60 7.06
C LYS A 339 -38.46 -2.30 6.26
N GLU A 340 -38.15 -3.38 5.54
CA GLU A 340 -39.17 -4.15 4.82
C GLU A 340 -40.20 -4.76 5.78
N THR A 341 -39.75 -5.36 6.88
CA THR A 341 -40.66 -5.91 7.90
C THR A 341 -41.52 -4.82 8.53
N LEU A 342 -40.93 -3.65 8.84
CA LEU A 342 -41.65 -2.52 9.40
C LEU A 342 -42.70 -1.97 8.43
N SER A 343 -42.36 -1.91 7.13
CA SER A 343 -43.29 -1.51 6.08
C SER A 343 -44.47 -2.48 5.96
N GLY A 344 -44.22 -3.79 6.03
CA GLY A 344 -45.27 -4.81 6.01
C GLY A 344 -46.21 -4.73 7.22
N LEU A 345 -45.65 -4.57 8.42
CA LEU A 345 -46.43 -4.40 9.65
C LEU A 345 -47.28 -3.12 9.60
N ASN A 346 -46.73 -2.02 9.10
CA ASN A 346 -47.47 -0.75 9.01
C ASN A 346 -48.64 -0.85 8.00
N ALA A 347 -48.46 -1.58 6.90
CA ALA A 347 -49.54 -1.84 5.94
C ALA A 347 -50.68 -2.65 6.58
N GLN A 348 -50.36 -3.70 7.34
CA GLN A 348 -51.35 -4.50 8.08
C GLN A 348 -52.10 -3.67 9.13
N LEU A 349 -51.38 -2.79 9.84
CA LEU A 349 -51.98 -1.91 10.83
C LEU A 349 -53.00 -0.95 10.20
N ASN A 350 -52.67 -0.38 9.05
CA ASN A 350 -53.57 0.50 8.30
C ASN A 350 -54.81 -0.25 7.79
N GLU A 351 -54.66 -1.48 7.30
CA GLU A 351 -55.79 -2.29 6.86
C GLU A 351 -56.74 -2.62 8.03
N LEU A 352 -56.18 -2.98 9.19
CA LEU A 352 -56.96 -3.28 10.38
C LEU A 352 -57.70 -2.04 10.92
N ASN A 353 -57.04 -0.89 10.92
CA ASN A 353 -57.66 0.38 11.31
C ASN A 353 -58.82 0.76 10.37
N ALA A 354 -58.68 0.54 9.05
CA ALA A 354 -59.75 0.80 8.10
C ALA A 354 -60.98 -0.11 8.36
N LYS A 355 -60.76 -1.40 8.61
CA LYS A 355 -61.83 -2.36 8.97
C LYS A 355 -62.56 -1.95 10.25
N LEU A 356 -61.82 -1.59 11.30
CA LEU A 356 -62.40 -1.11 12.57
C LEU A 356 -63.25 0.14 12.39
N SER A 357 -62.80 1.09 11.56
CA SER A 357 -63.57 2.30 11.26
C SER A 357 -64.89 1.97 10.57
N GLN A 358 -64.89 1.04 9.62
CA GLN A 358 -66.10 0.60 8.92
C GLN A 358 -67.12 -0.07 9.86
N THR A 359 -66.67 -0.97 10.74
CA THR A 359 -67.53 -1.61 11.76
C THR A 359 -68.17 -0.58 12.69
N ASN A 360 -67.45 0.47 13.09
CA ASN A 360 -68.00 1.51 13.96
C ASN A 360 -69.12 2.31 13.29
N VAL A 361 -68.97 2.69 12.02
CA VAL A 361 -70.02 3.40 11.25
C VAL A 361 -71.31 2.58 11.19
N ILE A 362 -71.19 1.27 10.96
CA ILE A 362 -72.34 0.36 10.91
C ILE A 362 -73.05 0.29 12.28
N ARG A 363 -72.30 0.23 13.39
CA ARG A 363 -72.86 0.25 14.74
C ARG A 363 -73.59 1.54 15.07
N GLU A 364 -73.06 2.69 14.67
CA GLU A 364 -73.71 3.99 14.87
C GLU A 364 -75.06 4.07 14.15
N GLN A 365 -75.16 3.53 12.93
CA GLN A 365 -76.42 3.43 12.20
C GLN A 365 -77.47 2.56 12.93
N TYR A 366 -77.05 1.49 13.62
CA TYR A 366 -77.96 0.67 14.44
C TYR A 366 -78.55 1.44 15.61
N VAL A 367 -77.75 2.24 16.29
CA VAL A 367 -78.21 3.08 17.39
C VAL A 367 -79.21 4.11 16.88
N SER A 368 -78.93 4.75 15.74
CA SER A 368 -79.86 5.73 15.13
C SER A 368 -81.23 5.10 14.83
N LEU A 369 -81.28 3.94 14.17
CA LEU A 369 -82.53 3.28 13.80
C LEU A 369 -83.37 2.86 15.01
N PHE A 370 -82.72 2.40 16.09
CA PHE A 370 -83.41 2.08 17.34
C PHE A 370 -83.99 3.33 18.01
N MET A 371 -83.22 4.42 18.03
CA MET A 371 -83.65 5.70 18.61
C MET A 371 -84.84 6.30 17.84
N ASP A 372 -84.88 6.17 16.51
CA ASP A 372 -86.01 6.60 15.68
C ASP A 372 -87.30 5.85 16.03
N LEU A 373 -87.21 4.54 16.26
CA LEU A 373 -88.35 3.70 16.64
C LEU A 373 -88.86 4.04 18.06
N CYS A 374 -87.95 4.30 19.00
CA CYS A 374 -88.31 4.80 20.32
C CYS A 374 -89.00 6.18 20.25
N ALA A 375 -88.50 7.10 19.41
CA ALA A 375 -89.08 8.43 19.24
C ALA A 375 -90.52 8.36 18.71
N ALA A 376 -90.78 7.54 17.68
CA ALA A 376 -92.11 7.34 17.13
C ALA A 376 -93.11 6.80 18.17
N TYR A 377 -92.66 5.87 19.03
CA TYR A 377 -93.51 5.31 20.08
C TYR A 377 -93.78 6.29 21.22
N ILE A 378 -92.78 7.07 21.64
CA ILE A 378 -92.94 8.15 22.63
C ILE A 378 -93.95 9.18 22.12
N GLU A 379 -93.88 9.55 20.85
CA GLU A 379 -94.84 10.47 20.25
C GLU A 379 -96.26 9.90 20.27
N LYS A 380 -96.44 8.61 19.96
CA LYS A 380 -97.74 7.93 20.05
C LYS A 380 -98.31 7.98 21.47
N LEU A 381 -97.51 7.64 22.48
CA LEU A 381 -97.92 7.70 23.89
C LEU A 381 -98.33 9.11 24.30
N ASN A 382 -97.60 10.13 23.84
CA ASN A 382 -97.93 11.53 24.10
C ASN A 382 -99.25 11.95 23.44
N ARG A 383 -99.53 11.51 22.20
CA ARG A 383 -100.82 11.76 21.53
C ARG A 383 -101.99 11.09 22.25
N PHE A 384 -101.81 9.84 22.71
CA PHE A 384 -102.82 9.15 23.51
C PHE A 384 -103.09 9.87 24.83
N ARG A 385 -102.04 10.19 25.59
CA ARG A 385 -102.15 10.95 26.85
C ARG A 385 -102.88 12.29 26.64
N SER A 386 -102.54 13.02 25.58
CA SER A 386 -103.17 14.31 25.26
C SER A 386 -104.67 14.14 24.98
N THR A 387 -105.05 13.11 24.22
CA THR A 387 -106.45 12.78 23.93
C THR A 387 -107.22 12.41 25.19
N VAL A 388 -106.62 11.59 26.08
CA VAL A 388 -107.19 11.22 27.37
C VAL A 388 -107.43 12.46 28.25
N ILE A 389 -106.43 13.33 28.39
CA ILE A 389 -106.56 14.57 29.18
C ILE A 389 -107.68 15.46 28.64
N LEU A 390 -107.78 15.59 27.31
CA LEU A 390 -108.77 16.44 26.65
C LEU A 390 -110.21 15.91 26.87
N LYS A 391 -110.41 14.59 26.76
CA LYS A 391 -111.70 13.94 27.00
C LYS A 391 -112.14 13.96 28.47
N ILE A 392 -111.20 13.83 29.42
CA ILE A 392 -111.48 13.98 30.86
C ILE A 392 -111.93 15.42 31.18
N LYS A 393 -111.23 16.44 30.67
CA LYS A 393 -111.58 17.86 30.90
C LYS A 393 -112.98 18.21 30.37
N ALA A 394 -113.39 17.59 29.26
CA ALA A 394 -114.71 17.78 28.66
C ALA A 394 -115.85 17.02 29.39
N LYS A 395 -115.56 16.30 30.49
CA LYS A 395 -116.50 15.40 31.20
C LYS A 395 -117.13 14.31 30.31
N GLN A 396 -116.49 13.98 29.19
CA GLN A 396 -116.95 12.98 28.24
C GLN A 396 -116.46 11.58 28.64
N ILE A 397 -116.94 11.07 29.78
CA ILE A 397 -116.46 9.80 30.35
C ILE A 397 -116.80 8.60 29.45
N ASP A 398 -117.98 8.61 28.81
CA ASP A 398 -118.37 7.54 27.87
C ASP A 398 -117.49 7.50 26.61
N ASP A 399 -117.12 8.67 26.08
CA ASP A 399 -116.16 8.77 24.97
C ASP A 399 -114.75 8.35 25.38
N LEU A 400 -114.35 8.63 26.63
CA LEU A 400 -113.06 8.20 27.15
C LEU A 400 -112.97 6.67 27.21
N LEU A 401 -114.03 6.00 27.67
CA LEU A 401 -114.12 4.53 27.64
C LEU A 401 -114.03 4.00 26.20
N ARG A 402 -114.64 4.68 25.22
CA ARG A 402 -114.49 4.33 23.80
C ARG A 402 -113.06 4.53 23.29
N VAL A 403 -112.40 5.65 23.62
CA VAL A 403 -111.01 5.93 23.21
C VAL A 403 -110.03 4.96 23.88
N ALA A 404 -110.23 4.63 25.15
CA ALA A 404 -109.41 3.67 25.88
C ALA A 404 -109.58 2.25 25.32
N ASN A 405 -110.82 1.82 25.06
CA ASN A 405 -111.10 0.52 24.45
C ASN A 405 -110.60 0.44 22.99
N ASN A 406 -110.70 1.53 22.22
CA ASN A 406 -110.18 1.58 20.86
C ASN A 406 -108.65 1.61 20.79
N ASN A 407 -107.96 2.05 21.85
CA ASN A 407 -106.50 1.98 21.95
C ASN A 407 -105.99 0.67 22.58
N ALA A 408 -106.88 -0.21 23.07
CA ALA A 408 -106.48 -1.50 23.66
C ALA A 408 -105.91 -2.48 22.62
N ARG A 409 -106.25 -2.30 21.34
CA ARG A 409 -105.64 -3.02 20.21
C ARG A 409 -105.44 -2.02 19.06
N PRO A 410 -104.27 -2.02 18.39
CA PRO A 410 -104.09 -1.18 17.22
C PRO A 410 -105.10 -1.53 16.12
N SER A 411 -105.55 -0.51 15.40
CA SER A 411 -106.38 -0.66 14.22
C SER A 411 -105.64 -1.43 13.11
N GLU A 412 -106.39 -1.95 12.13
CA GLU A 412 -105.79 -2.64 10.97
C GLU A 412 -104.79 -1.77 10.20
N ALA A 413 -105.04 -0.46 10.12
CA ALA A 413 -104.13 0.48 9.48
C ALA A 413 -102.83 0.65 10.27
N GLU A 414 -102.91 0.76 11.61
CA GLU A 414 -101.74 0.87 12.48
C GLU A 414 -100.92 -0.42 12.53
N MET A 415 -101.56 -1.59 12.47
CA MET A 415 -100.84 -2.86 12.36
C MET A 415 -100.05 -2.94 11.06
N LYS A 416 -100.63 -2.50 9.94
CA LYS A 416 -99.93 -2.44 8.64
C LYS A 416 -98.74 -1.48 8.69
N GLU A 417 -98.89 -0.31 9.29
CA GLU A 417 -97.81 0.67 9.44
C GLU A 417 -96.68 0.14 10.33
N LEU A 418 -97.01 -0.46 11.48
CA LEU A 418 -96.04 -1.08 12.38
C LEU A 418 -95.27 -2.19 11.68
N PHE A 419 -95.96 -3.08 10.97
CA PHE A 419 -95.33 -4.15 10.22
C PHE A 419 -94.48 -3.63 9.06
N PHE A 420 -94.92 -2.60 8.34
CA PHE A 420 -94.11 -1.99 7.29
C PHE A 420 -92.80 -1.41 7.85
N ASN A 421 -92.88 -0.72 8.98
CA ASN A 421 -91.70 -0.15 9.65
C ASN A 421 -90.77 -1.24 10.16
N PHE A 422 -91.31 -2.29 10.81
CA PHE A 422 -90.54 -3.44 11.26
C PHE A 422 -89.89 -4.17 10.08
N ASP A 423 -90.64 -4.53 9.05
CA ASP A 423 -90.16 -5.27 7.89
C ASP A 423 -89.06 -4.48 7.16
N THR A 424 -89.24 -3.17 6.98
CA THR A 424 -88.26 -2.29 6.35
C THR A 424 -86.98 -2.19 7.19
N ALA A 425 -87.11 -2.01 8.50
CA ALA A 425 -85.98 -1.95 9.41
C ALA A 425 -85.23 -3.29 9.43
N PHE A 426 -85.96 -4.39 9.53
CA PHE A 426 -85.39 -5.73 9.61
C PHE A 426 -84.70 -6.15 8.31
N LEU A 427 -85.29 -5.88 7.14
CA LEU A 427 -84.66 -6.20 5.85
C LEU A 427 -83.48 -5.28 5.53
N LYS A 428 -83.42 -4.06 6.08
CA LYS A 428 -82.18 -3.26 6.04
C LYS A 428 -81.07 -3.90 6.88
N LEU A 429 -81.41 -4.51 8.03
CA LEU A 429 -80.46 -5.22 8.89
C LEU A 429 -80.04 -6.57 8.31
N TYR A 430 -80.95 -7.27 7.63
CA TYR A 430 -80.73 -8.59 7.05
C TYR A 430 -81.27 -8.65 5.61
N PRO A 431 -80.58 -8.05 4.63
CA PRO A 431 -81.06 -7.97 3.24
C PRO A 431 -81.34 -9.32 2.60
N ASP A 432 -80.51 -10.31 2.91
CA ASP A 432 -80.61 -11.68 2.38
C ASP A 432 -81.48 -12.60 3.24
N PHE A 433 -82.20 -12.08 4.25
CA PHE A 433 -82.92 -12.91 5.21
C PHE A 433 -83.86 -13.89 4.54
N ILE A 434 -84.68 -13.45 3.58
CA ILE A 434 -85.68 -14.30 2.91
C ILE A 434 -84.97 -15.45 2.17
N ASN A 435 -83.87 -15.16 1.48
CA ASN A 435 -83.10 -16.16 0.73
C ASN A 435 -82.46 -17.18 1.66
N LYS A 436 -81.78 -16.72 2.72
CA LYS A 436 -81.14 -17.63 3.68
C LYS A 436 -82.15 -18.39 4.53
N PHE A 437 -83.28 -17.78 4.88
CA PHE A 437 -84.39 -18.44 5.56
C PHE A 437 -84.96 -19.59 4.71
N ASN A 438 -85.24 -19.33 3.44
CA ASN A 438 -85.76 -20.36 2.53
C ASN A 438 -84.73 -21.47 2.25
N SER A 439 -83.42 -21.19 2.33
CA SER A 439 -82.39 -22.24 2.25
C SER A 439 -82.45 -23.28 3.37
N LEU A 440 -83.14 -22.99 4.48
CA LEU A 440 -83.39 -23.93 5.58
C LEU A 440 -84.66 -24.78 5.39
N LEU A 441 -85.45 -24.50 4.35
CA LEU A 441 -86.71 -25.20 4.04
C LEU A 441 -86.51 -26.27 2.96
N GLN A 442 -87.41 -27.26 2.93
CA GLN A 442 -87.39 -28.32 1.92
C GLN A 442 -87.64 -27.72 0.52
N PRO A 443 -87.01 -28.26 -0.55
CA PRO A 443 -87.27 -27.83 -1.92
C PRO A 443 -88.77 -27.86 -2.25
N GLY A 444 -89.28 -26.75 -2.80
CA GLY A 444 -90.71 -26.61 -3.13
C GLY A 444 -91.63 -26.21 -1.96
N LYS A 445 -91.10 -25.99 -0.76
CA LYS A 445 -91.85 -25.48 0.42
C LYS A 445 -91.44 -24.08 0.87
N GLU A 446 -90.91 -23.30 -0.06
CA GLU A 446 -90.45 -21.92 0.16
C GLU A 446 -91.60 -21.03 0.65
N ILE A 447 -91.25 -20.09 1.52
CA ILE A 447 -92.17 -19.10 2.08
C ILE A 447 -91.79 -17.76 1.48
N LEU A 448 -92.65 -17.28 0.58
CA LEU A 448 -92.49 -15.98 -0.09
C LEU A 448 -93.56 -14.98 0.40
N PRO A 449 -93.22 -13.68 0.47
CA PRO A 449 -94.21 -12.65 0.76
C PRO A 449 -95.35 -12.61 -0.26
N ARG A 450 -96.53 -12.10 0.16
CA ARG A 450 -97.66 -11.89 -0.76
C ARG A 450 -97.46 -10.61 -1.58
N GLN A 451 -98.21 -10.46 -2.67
CA GLN A 451 -98.17 -9.26 -3.50
C GLN A 451 -98.52 -8.02 -2.65
N ASN A 452 -97.60 -7.05 -2.58
CA ASN A 452 -97.62 -5.85 -1.72
C ASN A 452 -97.26 -6.04 -0.22
N GLU A 453 -96.60 -7.13 0.17
CA GLU A 453 -96.02 -7.30 1.52
C GLU A 453 -94.48 -7.46 1.47
N LEU A 454 -93.75 -6.86 2.42
CA LEU A 454 -92.31 -7.03 2.56
C LEU A 454 -91.95 -8.36 3.25
N LEU A 455 -92.64 -8.68 4.34
CA LEU A 455 -92.62 -9.98 5.00
C LEU A 455 -94.06 -10.45 5.24
N ASN A 456 -94.29 -11.76 5.11
CA ASN A 456 -95.57 -12.35 5.55
C ASN A 456 -95.50 -12.73 7.05
N THR A 457 -96.62 -13.17 7.64
CA THR A 457 -96.70 -13.51 9.07
C THR A 457 -95.65 -14.53 9.52
N ASP A 458 -95.40 -15.58 8.72
CA ASP A 458 -94.40 -16.59 9.04
C ASP A 458 -92.99 -15.97 9.08
N LEU A 459 -92.63 -15.19 8.06
CA LEU A 459 -91.34 -14.51 7.99
C LEU A 459 -91.15 -13.50 9.13
N ARG A 460 -92.20 -12.79 9.56
CA ARG A 460 -92.13 -11.87 10.72
C ARG A 460 -91.88 -12.60 12.04
N ILE A 461 -92.54 -13.74 12.25
CA ILE A 461 -92.31 -14.57 13.46
C ILE A 461 -90.85 -14.99 13.52
N PHE A 462 -90.28 -15.48 12.42
CA PHE A 462 -88.90 -15.94 12.39
C PHE A 462 -87.88 -14.80 12.32
N ALA A 463 -88.25 -13.63 11.81
CA ALA A 463 -87.46 -12.42 11.94
C ALA A 463 -87.31 -12.01 13.42
N LEU A 464 -88.40 -12.03 14.20
CA LEU A 464 -88.36 -11.76 15.64
C LEU A 464 -87.53 -12.79 16.41
N ILE A 465 -87.65 -14.07 16.06
CA ILE A 465 -86.80 -15.13 16.63
C ILE A 465 -85.32 -14.87 16.30
N ARG A 466 -85.00 -14.50 15.05
CA ARG A 466 -83.64 -14.13 14.63
C ARG A 466 -83.10 -12.94 15.41
N MET A 467 -83.94 -11.99 15.77
CA MET A 467 -83.57 -10.85 16.64
C MET A 467 -83.41 -11.24 18.12
N GLY A 468 -83.56 -12.51 18.48
CA GLY A 468 -83.40 -13.01 19.85
C GLY A 468 -84.68 -13.03 20.67
N ILE A 469 -85.84 -12.72 20.08
CA ILE A 469 -87.14 -12.80 20.76
C ILE A 469 -87.71 -14.21 20.52
N THR A 470 -87.33 -15.15 21.38
CA THR A 470 -87.69 -16.58 21.24
C THR A 470 -88.99 -16.97 21.96
N ASP A 471 -89.47 -16.12 22.87
CA ASP A 471 -90.68 -16.34 23.68
C ASP A 471 -91.96 -16.11 22.86
N SER A 472 -92.75 -17.18 22.66
CA SER A 472 -94.01 -17.14 21.91
C SER A 472 -95.03 -16.15 22.48
N ASN A 473 -95.03 -15.88 23.79
CA ASN A 473 -95.94 -14.90 24.39
C ASN A 473 -95.54 -13.46 24.02
N LYS A 474 -94.23 -13.20 23.94
CA LYS A 474 -93.71 -11.89 23.49
C LYS A 474 -93.97 -11.67 22.01
N ILE A 475 -93.72 -12.68 21.17
CA ILE A 475 -94.03 -12.62 19.74
C ILE A 475 -95.52 -12.40 19.52
N ALA A 476 -96.38 -13.11 20.26
CA ALA A 476 -97.84 -12.95 20.20
C ALA A 476 -98.28 -11.52 20.52
N THR A 477 -97.70 -10.92 21.56
CA THR A 477 -97.92 -9.52 21.92
C THR A 477 -97.47 -8.56 20.81
N LEU A 478 -96.28 -8.76 20.25
CA LEU A 478 -95.70 -7.88 19.22
C LEU A 478 -96.42 -7.95 17.87
N LEU A 479 -96.96 -9.13 17.52
CA LEU A 479 -97.67 -9.35 16.26
C LEU A 479 -99.19 -9.28 16.42
N PHE A 480 -99.71 -8.96 17.61
CA PHE A 480 -101.14 -8.89 17.94
C PHE A 480 -101.94 -10.17 17.62
N TYR A 481 -101.31 -11.33 17.84
CA TYR A 481 -101.91 -12.66 17.70
C TYR A 481 -102.08 -13.34 19.06
N SER A 482 -102.87 -14.42 19.12
CA SER A 482 -102.90 -15.26 20.32
C SER A 482 -101.63 -16.13 20.41
N PRO A 483 -101.16 -16.49 21.61
CA PRO A 483 -100.03 -17.42 21.77
C PRO A 483 -100.22 -18.73 21.01
N GLN A 484 -101.45 -19.25 20.96
CA GLN A 484 -101.80 -20.45 20.20
C GLN A 484 -101.59 -20.27 18.69
N THR A 485 -101.89 -19.10 18.15
CA THR A 485 -101.70 -18.78 16.72
C THR A 485 -100.22 -18.79 16.37
N ILE A 486 -99.36 -18.17 17.20
CA ILE A 486 -97.91 -18.19 17.01
C ILE A 486 -97.35 -19.61 17.09
N PHE A 487 -97.83 -20.42 18.04
CA PHE A 487 -97.43 -21.82 18.17
C PHE A 487 -97.77 -22.63 16.91
N ASN A 488 -98.96 -22.43 16.36
CA ASN A 488 -99.40 -23.09 15.13
C ASN A 488 -98.51 -22.70 13.93
N HIS A 489 -98.23 -21.41 13.74
CA HIS A 489 -97.33 -20.93 12.68
C HIS A 489 -95.91 -21.50 12.83
N ARG A 490 -95.33 -21.46 14.04
CA ARG A 490 -93.99 -22.05 14.29
C ARG A 490 -93.96 -23.53 13.97
N THR A 491 -94.97 -24.28 14.40
CA THR A 491 -95.08 -25.72 14.13
C THR A 491 -95.24 -26.00 12.64
N GLN A 492 -96.07 -25.22 11.95
CA GLN A 492 -96.31 -25.37 10.51
C GLN A 492 -95.02 -25.15 9.70
N VAL A 493 -94.26 -24.11 10.02
CA VAL A 493 -93.00 -23.81 9.33
C VAL A 493 -91.91 -24.80 9.70
N ARG A 494 -91.81 -25.25 10.95
CA ARG A 494 -90.88 -26.32 11.35
C ARG A 494 -91.14 -27.63 10.59
N ASN A 495 -92.38 -27.93 10.24
CA ASN A 495 -92.72 -29.09 9.40
C ASN A 495 -92.33 -28.92 7.92
N ARG A 496 -91.97 -27.70 7.49
CA ARG A 496 -91.42 -27.41 6.16
C ARG A 496 -89.89 -27.36 6.14
N ALA A 497 -89.24 -27.35 7.31
CA ALA A 497 -87.79 -27.30 7.45
C ALA A 497 -87.10 -28.57 6.95
N GLN A 498 -85.85 -28.44 6.50
CA GLN A 498 -84.99 -29.58 6.17
C GLN A 498 -84.65 -30.40 7.42
N ASN A 499 -84.33 -29.72 8.53
CA ASN A 499 -84.13 -30.34 9.84
C ASN A 499 -85.10 -29.72 10.86
N ARG A 500 -86.08 -30.51 11.31
CA ARG A 500 -87.18 -30.04 12.17
C ARG A 500 -86.74 -29.71 13.60
N ASP A 501 -85.72 -30.40 14.10
CA ASP A 501 -85.30 -30.32 15.50
C ASP A 501 -84.31 -29.18 15.72
N THR A 502 -83.48 -28.86 14.72
CA THR A 502 -82.47 -27.79 14.79
C THR A 502 -82.90 -26.49 14.10
N PHE A 503 -84.05 -26.45 13.43
CA PHE A 503 -84.46 -25.33 12.57
C PHE A 503 -84.27 -23.94 13.19
N GLU A 504 -84.71 -23.73 14.43
CA GLU A 504 -84.61 -22.43 15.10
C GLU A 504 -83.18 -22.10 15.52
N GLN A 505 -82.33 -23.10 15.77
CA GLN A 505 -80.90 -22.90 16.05
C GLN A 505 -80.15 -22.57 14.75
N ASP A 506 -80.46 -23.27 13.66
CA ASP A 506 -79.92 -22.99 12.32
C ASP A 506 -80.33 -21.60 11.84
N LEU A 507 -81.56 -21.18 12.17
CA LEU A 507 -82.05 -19.82 11.94
C LEU A 507 -81.21 -18.75 12.65
N MET A 508 -80.71 -19.02 13.86
CA MET A 508 -79.84 -18.05 14.55
C MET A 508 -78.48 -17.89 13.88
N ASN A 509 -78.04 -18.91 13.13
CA ASN A 509 -76.77 -18.94 12.42
C ASN A 509 -76.86 -18.39 10.99
N ILE A 510 -78.06 -18.20 10.45
CA ILE A 510 -78.22 -17.52 9.16
C ILE A 510 -78.10 -16.00 9.32
N CYS A 511 -77.55 -15.37 8.28
CA CYS A 511 -77.25 -13.94 8.29
C CYS A 511 -76.47 -13.53 9.53
N SER A 512 -75.22 -13.99 9.70
CA SER A 512 -74.30 -13.41 10.68
C SER A 512 -74.35 -11.89 10.55
N ILE A 513 -74.45 -11.18 11.69
CA ILE A 513 -74.32 -9.72 11.70
C ILE A 513 -72.99 -9.47 10.99
N MET A 514 -73.01 -8.77 9.84
CA MET A 514 -71.78 -8.47 9.13
C MET A 514 -70.81 -7.83 10.14
N PRO A 515 -69.57 -8.33 10.26
CA PRO A 515 -68.60 -7.82 11.21
C PRO A 515 -68.36 -6.31 11.03
#